data_AF-A0A832CS41-F1
#
_entry.id   AF-A0A832CS41-F1
#
_cell.length_a   1.000
_cell.length_b   1.000
_cell.length_c   1.000
_cell.angle_alpha   90.00
_cell.angle_beta   90.00
_cell.angle_gamma   90.00
#
_symmetry.space_group_name_H-M   'P 1'
#
loop_
_entity.id
_entity.type
_entity.pdbx_description
1 polymer ?
#
loop_
_entity_poly.entity_id
_entity_poly.type
_entity_poly.pdbx_seq_one_letter_code
_entity_poly.pdbx_strand_id
1 'polypeptide(L)'
;MSWDHVVESCVSIENCIEALERFFKSMCPDESLCEEAHGKVKVRRRFVWVDKIIESGVPDGRSRLILYVISRYLVNIKGLGLDEAEKTISIFIENSCKNHGNCGKIYRSWIRRVLESVKSRGWPPWSLEKIKEKDPQLYDIVSRIVEL
;
A
#
# COMPACT_ATOMS: atom_id res chain seq x y z
N MET A 1 -15.57 -7.50 -27.28
CA MET A 1 -14.37 -6.92 -27.92
C MET A 1 -13.18 -7.71 -27.43
N SER A 2 -12.36 -8.31 -28.30
CA SER A 2 -11.21 -9.10 -27.89
C SER A 2 -9.97 -8.21 -27.73
N TRP A 3 -8.98 -8.69 -26.99
CA TRP A 3 -7.68 -8.02 -26.85
C TRP A 3 -6.98 -7.82 -28.21
N ASP A 4 -7.08 -8.79 -29.10
CA ASP A 4 -6.47 -8.72 -30.44
C ASP A 4 -6.99 -7.52 -31.24
N HIS A 5 -8.29 -7.23 -31.12
CA HIS A 5 -8.90 -6.07 -31.78
C HIS A 5 -8.39 -4.72 -31.23
N VAL A 6 -8.00 -4.67 -29.95
CA VAL A 6 -7.39 -3.48 -29.35
C VAL A 6 -6.00 -3.24 -29.95
N VAL A 7 -5.20 -4.30 -30.02
CA VAL A 7 -3.83 -4.24 -30.57
C VAL A 7 -3.86 -3.84 -32.04
N GLU A 8 -4.78 -4.40 -32.83
CA GLU A 8 -4.96 -4.04 -34.25
C GLU A 8 -5.43 -2.59 -34.45
N SER A 9 -6.18 -2.04 -33.50
CA SER A 9 -6.68 -0.66 -33.57
C SER A 9 -5.64 0.39 -33.16
N CYS A 10 -4.53 -0.01 -32.56
CA CYS A 10 -3.45 0.88 -32.10
C CYS A 10 -2.55 1.37 -33.25
N VAL A 11 -3.13 2.05 -34.24
CA VAL A 11 -2.42 2.64 -35.39
C VAL A 11 -1.84 4.03 -35.05
N SER A 12 -2.43 4.72 -34.07
CA SER A 12 -1.92 5.95 -33.46
C SER A 12 -2.15 5.90 -31.95
N ILE A 13 -1.50 6.80 -31.20
CA ILE A 13 -1.70 6.91 -29.75
C ILE A 13 -3.17 7.20 -29.44
N GLU A 14 -3.82 8.12 -30.15
CA GLU A 14 -5.24 8.43 -29.92
C GLU A 14 -6.14 7.20 -30.18
N ASN A 15 -5.94 6.50 -31.30
CA ASN A 15 -6.75 5.32 -31.63
C ASN A 15 -6.53 4.17 -30.65
N CYS A 16 -5.31 4.05 -30.11
CA CYS A 16 -4.99 3.05 -29.10
C CYS A 16 -5.67 3.34 -27.76
N ILE A 17 -5.68 4.61 -27.34
CA ILE A 17 -6.39 5.05 -26.12
C ILE A 17 -7.88 4.79 -26.26
N GLU A 18 -8.51 5.18 -27.37
CA GLU A 18 -9.94 4.91 -27.61
C GLU A 18 -10.27 3.41 -27.61
N ALA A 19 -9.45 2.60 -28.27
CA ALA A 19 -9.65 1.16 -28.33
C ALA A 19 -9.50 0.50 -26.94
N LEU A 20 -8.53 0.96 -26.15
CA LEU A 20 -8.34 0.54 -24.76
C LEU A 20 -9.54 0.93 -23.89
N GLU A 21 -10.00 2.17 -23.97
CA GLU A 21 -11.17 2.63 -23.20
C GLU A 21 -12.42 1.84 -23.53
N ARG A 22 -12.69 1.60 -24.82
CA ARG A 22 -13.82 0.77 -25.28
C ARG A 22 -13.69 -0.68 -24.81
N PHE A 23 -12.49 -1.24 -24.83
CA PHE A 23 -12.22 -2.58 -24.34
C PHE A 23 -12.45 -2.70 -22.84
N PHE A 24 -11.88 -1.79 -22.03
CA PHE A 24 -12.10 -1.76 -20.60
C PHE A 24 -13.56 -1.55 -20.24
N LYS A 25 -14.27 -0.68 -20.97
CA LYS A 25 -15.72 -0.49 -20.80
C LYS A 25 -16.50 -1.76 -21.14
N SER A 26 -16.09 -2.50 -22.17
CA SER A 26 -16.71 -3.78 -22.52
C SER A 26 -16.40 -4.93 -21.53
N MET A 27 -15.29 -4.84 -20.81
CA MET A 27 -14.95 -5.76 -19.71
C MET A 27 -15.62 -5.37 -18.38
N CYS A 28 -16.29 -4.22 -18.34
CA CYS A 28 -17.09 -3.73 -17.22
C CYS A 28 -18.59 -3.77 -17.59
N PRO A 29 -19.21 -4.96 -17.71
CA PRO A 29 -20.64 -5.08 -18.02
C PRO A 29 -21.54 -4.57 -16.88
N ASP A 30 -20.99 -4.43 -15.67
CA ASP A 30 -21.66 -3.85 -14.51
C ASP A 30 -20.88 -2.62 -14.02
N GLU A 31 -21.48 -1.45 -14.18
CA GLU A 31 -20.92 -0.16 -13.81
C GLU A 31 -20.64 -0.07 -12.29
N SER A 32 -21.44 -0.75 -11.46
CA SER A 32 -21.28 -0.77 -10.01
C SER A 32 -20.00 -1.51 -9.56
N LEU A 33 -19.61 -2.58 -10.27
CA LEU A 33 -18.38 -3.32 -9.99
C LEU A 33 -17.13 -2.49 -10.35
N CYS A 34 -17.25 -1.61 -11.34
CA CYS A 34 -16.14 -0.76 -11.77
C CYS A 34 -16.02 0.50 -10.91
N GLU A 35 -17.12 1.03 -10.36
CA GLU A 35 -17.07 2.02 -9.28
C GLU A 35 -16.34 1.49 -8.03
N GLU A 36 -16.60 0.25 -7.61
CA GLU A 36 -15.86 -0.38 -6.50
C GLU A 36 -14.36 -0.49 -6.80
N ALA A 37 -14.00 -0.85 -8.04
CA ALA A 37 -12.61 -0.93 -8.48
C ALA A 37 -11.94 0.47 -8.47
N HIS A 38 -12.62 1.51 -8.98
CA HIS A 38 -12.15 2.89 -8.91
C HIS A 38 -11.94 3.38 -7.47
N GLY A 39 -12.87 3.04 -6.57
CA GLY A 39 -12.76 3.31 -5.14
C GLY A 39 -11.52 2.67 -4.51
N LYS A 40 -11.29 1.37 -4.78
CA LYS A 40 -10.09 0.64 -4.31
C LYS A 40 -8.80 1.23 -4.86
N VAL A 41 -8.76 1.63 -6.14
CA VAL A 41 -7.61 2.29 -6.75
C VAL A 41 -7.30 3.63 -6.08
N LYS A 42 -8.33 4.46 -5.82
CA LYS A 42 -8.16 5.74 -5.12
C LYS A 42 -7.68 5.56 -3.68
N VAL A 43 -8.18 4.56 -2.96
CA VAL A 43 -7.69 4.21 -1.62
C VAL A 43 -6.22 3.77 -1.69
N ARG A 44 -5.85 2.87 -2.60
CA ARG A 44 -4.46 2.42 -2.77
C ARG A 44 -3.52 3.60 -3.05
N ARG A 45 -3.88 4.49 -3.98
CA ARG A 45 -3.09 5.69 -4.30
C ARG A 45 -2.81 6.58 -3.09
N ARG A 46 -3.78 6.72 -2.17
CA ARG A 46 -3.60 7.50 -0.93
C ARG A 46 -2.57 6.93 0.04
N PHE A 47 -2.23 5.65 -0.08
CA PHE A 47 -1.28 4.96 0.79
C PHE A 47 0.03 4.55 0.10
N VAL A 48 0.27 5.01 -1.14
CA VAL A 48 1.52 4.70 -1.86
C VAL A 48 2.77 5.15 -1.09
N TRP A 49 2.66 6.20 -0.28
CA TRP A 49 3.74 6.66 0.60
C TRP A 49 4.20 5.59 1.60
N VAL A 50 3.35 4.60 1.93
CA VAL A 50 3.70 3.49 2.82
C VAL A 50 4.74 2.57 2.17
N ASP A 51 4.70 2.37 0.84
CA ASP A 51 5.72 1.61 0.14
C ASP A 51 7.09 2.34 0.23
N LYS A 52 7.11 3.68 0.08
CA LYS A 52 8.34 4.49 0.26
C LYS A 52 8.92 4.36 1.67
N ILE A 53 8.07 4.28 2.71
CA ILE A 53 8.51 4.04 4.09
C ILE A 53 9.09 2.63 4.27
N ILE A 54 8.51 1.62 3.62
CA ILE A 54 9.03 0.23 3.68
C ILE A 54 10.41 0.15 3.01
N GLU A 55 10.57 0.79 1.86
CA GLU A 55 11.83 0.84 1.09
C GLU A 55 12.91 1.62 1.83
N SER A 56 12.58 2.79 2.38
CA SER A 56 13.53 3.62 3.14
C SER A 56 13.88 3.00 4.49
N GLY A 57 12.91 2.42 5.19
CA GLY A 57 13.01 2.22 6.64
C GLY A 57 12.82 3.53 7.41
N VAL A 58 12.97 3.50 8.74
CA VAL A 58 12.84 4.68 9.61
C VAL A 58 13.87 4.72 10.74
N PRO A 59 14.30 5.92 11.18
CA PRO A 59 15.21 6.09 12.31
C PRO A 59 14.55 5.75 13.66
N ASP A 60 13.24 5.94 13.80
CA ASP A 60 12.46 5.55 14.99
C ASP A 60 11.01 5.23 14.62
N GLY A 61 10.26 4.57 15.53
CA GLY A 61 8.82 4.38 15.38
C GLY A 61 8.40 3.11 14.64
N ARG A 62 9.34 2.19 14.35
CA ARG A 62 9.08 0.94 13.61
C ARG A 62 7.87 0.17 14.13
N SER A 63 7.79 -0.10 15.44
CA SER A 63 6.67 -0.84 16.02
C SER A 63 5.33 -0.11 15.89
N ARG A 64 5.36 1.23 16.00
CA ARG A 64 4.17 2.09 15.84
C ARG A 64 3.67 2.04 14.39
N LEU A 65 4.58 2.16 13.43
CA LEU A 65 4.26 2.04 12.00
C LEU A 65 3.75 0.64 11.64
N ILE A 66 4.39 -0.41 12.14
CA ILE A 66 3.94 -1.79 11.92
C ILE A 66 2.51 -1.95 12.42
N LEU A 67 2.19 -1.48 13.63
CA LEU A 67 0.88 -1.68 14.25
C LEU A 67 -0.25 -0.85 13.61
N TYR A 68 0.01 0.42 13.31
CA TYR A 68 -1.04 1.37 12.93
C TYR A 68 -1.13 1.63 11.43
N VAL A 69 -0.09 1.32 10.66
CA VAL A 69 0.01 1.66 9.24
C VAL A 69 0.35 0.44 8.39
N ILE A 70 1.59 -0.06 8.48
CA ILE A 70 2.16 -1.02 7.53
C ILE A 70 1.36 -2.33 7.51
N SER A 71 1.10 -2.95 8.67
CA SER A 71 0.34 -4.21 8.71
C SER A 71 -1.05 -4.08 8.09
N ARG A 72 -1.73 -2.98 8.37
CA ARG A 72 -3.09 -2.69 7.90
C ARG A 72 -3.11 -2.37 6.41
N TYR A 73 -2.12 -1.61 5.93
CA TYR A 73 -1.94 -1.34 4.52
C TYR A 73 -1.69 -2.63 3.73
N LEU A 74 -0.71 -3.43 4.14
CA LEU A 74 -0.34 -4.64 3.43
C LEU A 74 -1.50 -5.64 3.34
N VAL A 75 -2.19 -5.88 4.45
CA VAL A 75 -3.26 -6.89 4.48
C VAL A 75 -4.58 -6.36 3.91
N ASN A 76 -5.02 -5.18 4.34
CA ASN A 76 -6.40 -4.72 4.06
C ASN A 76 -6.51 -3.79 2.84
N ILE A 77 -5.40 -3.19 2.38
CA ILE A 77 -5.40 -2.29 1.21
C ILE A 77 -4.68 -2.95 0.02
N LYS A 78 -3.46 -3.43 0.23
CA LYS A 78 -2.66 -4.13 -0.79
C LYS A 78 -3.16 -5.56 -1.02
N GLY A 79 -3.77 -6.18 -0.01
CA GLY A 79 -4.44 -7.48 -0.11
C GLY A 79 -3.48 -8.66 0.00
N LEU A 80 -2.32 -8.49 0.63
CA LEU A 80 -1.30 -9.52 0.72
C LEU A 80 -1.71 -10.65 1.67
N GLY A 81 -1.18 -11.84 1.40
CA GLY A 81 -1.21 -12.95 2.35
C GLY A 81 -0.39 -12.65 3.61
N LEU A 82 -0.68 -13.37 4.70
CA LEU A 82 -0.01 -13.11 6.00
C LEU A 82 1.51 -13.35 5.90
N ASP A 83 1.93 -14.41 5.20
CA ASP A 83 3.35 -14.74 5.06
C ASP A 83 4.10 -13.71 4.18
N GLU A 84 3.46 -13.22 3.13
CA GLU A 84 4.02 -12.18 2.25
C GLU A 84 4.10 -10.82 2.96
N ALA A 85 3.06 -10.46 3.71
CA ALA A 85 3.05 -9.26 4.54
C ALA A 85 4.14 -9.32 5.63
N GLU A 86 4.35 -10.49 6.24
CA GLU A 86 5.41 -10.69 7.22
C GLU A 86 6.80 -10.51 6.61
N LYS A 87 7.08 -11.12 5.44
CA LYS A 87 8.33 -10.92 4.70
C LYS A 87 8.57 -9.45 4.38
N THR A 88 7.52 -8.74 3.95
CA THR A 88 7.59 -7.31 3.64
C THR A 88 7.92 -6.47 4.89
N ILE A 89 7.36 -6.81 6.05
CA ILE A 89 7.70 -6.14 7.32
C ILE A 89 9.15 -6.44 7.73
N SER A 90 9.66 -7.65 7.50
CA SER A 90 11.07 -7.96 7.73
C SER A 90 12.00 -7.09 6.88
N ILE A 91 11.67 -6.89 5.60
CA ILE A 91 12.41 -5.98 4.71
C ILE A 91 12.42 -4.55 5.28
N PHE A 92 11.26 -4.04 5.73
CA PHE A 92 11.19 -2.73 6.40
C PHE A 92 12.09 -2.63 7.64
N ILE A 93 12.13 -3.67 8.46
CA ILE A 93 12.97 -3.71 9.67
C ILE A 93 14.46 -3.72 9.29
N GLU A 94 14.84 -4.51 8.30
CA GLU A 94 16.20 -4.58 7.77
C GLU A 94 16.64 -3.24 7.17
N ASN A 95 15.79 -2.62 6.33
CA ASN A 95 16.05 -1.29 5.74
C ASN A 95 16.21 -0.23 6.83
N SER A 96 15.38 -0.27 7.88
CA SER A 96 15.52 0.67 9.00
C SER A 96 16.85 0.53 9.74
N CYS A 97 17.36 -0.70 9.88
CA CYS A 97 18.69 -0.93 10.45
C CYS A 97 19.79 -0.45 9.49
N LYS A 98 19.73 -0.86 8.23
CA LYS A 98 20.75 -0.56 7.21
C LYS A 98 20.88 0.95 6.93
N ASN A 99 19.75 1.64 6.81
CA ASN A 99 19.73 3.03 6.32
C ASN A 99 19.73 4.06 7.47
N HIS A 100 19.28 3.66 8.67
CA HIS A 100 19.11 4.59 9.80
C HIS A 100 19.73 4.10 11.12
N GLY A 101 20.42 2.95 11.14
CA GLY A 101 21.00 2.38 12.35
C GLY A 101 19.98 1.86 13.36
N ASN A 102 18.69 1.80 13.01
CA ASN A 102 17.63 1.38 13.90
C ASN A 102 17.51 -0.16 13.94
N CYS A 103 18.49 -0.80 14.57
CA CYS A 103 18.67 -2.25 14.55
C CYS A 103 18.03 -3.01 15.73
N GLY A 104 17.25 -2.32 16.57
CA GLY A 104 16.57 -2.95 17.71
C GLY A 104 15.69 -4.13 17.27
N LYS A 105 15.65 -5.18 18.08
CA LYS A 105 14.94 -6.43 17.75
C LYS A 105 13.42 -6.24 17.78
N ILE A 106 12.75 -6.71 16.74
CA ILE A 106 11.29 -6.89 16.70
C ILE A 106 11.01 -8.38 16.49
N TYR A 107 10.21 -8.99 17.36
CA TYR A 107 9.97 -10.42 17.32
C TYR A 107 8.99 -10.81 16.21
N ARG A 108 9.36 -11.83 15.44
CA ARG A 108 8.52 -12.43 14.39
C ARG A 108 7.13 -12.82 14.90
N SER A 109 7.05 -13.42 16.09
CA SER A 109 5.79 -13.81 16.72
C SER A 109 4.87 -12.62 17.00
N TRP A 110 5.44 -11.46 17.37
CA TRP A 110 4.67 -10.24 17.55
C TRP A 110 4.12 -9.72 16.21
N ILE A 111 4.94 -9.71 15.16
CA ILE A 111 4.51 -9.32 13.80
C ILE A 111 3.37 -10.21 13.32
N ARG A 112 3.51 -11.54 13.45
CA ARG A 112 2.49 -12.52 13.05
C ARG A 112 1.16 -12.26 13.74
N ARG A 113 1.19 -12.04 15.07
CA ARG A 113 -0.02 -11.74 15.87
C ARG A 113 -0.68 -10.42 15.47
N VAL A 114 0.12 -9.39 15.16
CA VAL A 114 -0.39 -8.11 14.65
C VAL A 114 -1.11 -8.33 13.32
N LEU A 115 -0.49 -9.04 12.38
CA LEU A 115 -1.06 -9.33 11.06
C LEU A 115 -2.40 -10.11 11.16
N GLU A 116 -2.48 -11.11 12.03
CA GLU A 116 -3.73 -11.84 12.29
C GLU A 116 -4.82 -10.95 12.88
N SER A 117 -4.44 -10.09 13.83
CA SER A 117 -5.37 -9.17 14.49
C SER A 117 -5.92 -8.13 13.51
N VAL A 118 -5.10 -7.58 12.61
CA VAL A 118 -5.57 -6.60 11.62
C VAL A 118 -6.40 -7.26 10.52
N LYS A 119 -6.08 -8.50 10.12
CA LYS A 119 -6.86 -9.26 9.12
C LYS A 119 -8.25 -9.59 9.65
N SER A 120 -8.33 -10.15 10.86
CA SER A 120 -9.59 -10.52 11.49
C SER A 120 -10.51 -9.33 11.74
N ARG A 121 -9.96 -8.16 12.07
CA ARG A 121 -10.74 -6.97 12.43
C ARG A 121 -10.94 -5.97 11.28
N GLY A 122 -10.28 -6.18 10.14
CA GLY A 122 -10.41 -5.30 8.96
C GLY A 122 -9.98 -3.85 9.22
N TRP A 123 -9.05 -3.60 10.15
CA TRP A 123 -8.69 -2.23 10.53
C TRP A 123 -8.01 -1.46 9.40
N PRO A 124 -8.41 -0.21 9.11
CA PRO A 124 -7.74 0.61 8.11
C PRO A 124 -6.43 1.19 8.66
N PRO A 125 -5.42 1.41 7.79
CA PRO A 125 -4.19 2.13 8.15
C PRO A 125 -4.51 3.57 8.58
N TRP A 126 -3.71 4.12 9.49
CA TRP A 126 -3.77 5.54 9.81
C TRP A 126 -3.38 6.39 8.60
N SER A 127 -4.12 7.46 8.35
CA SER A 127 -3.72 8.50 7.40
C SER A 127 -2.62 9.39 8.00
N LEU A 128 -1.96 10.19 7.16
CA LEU A 128 -0.95 11.14 7.61
C LEU A 128 -1.52 12.16 8.60
N GLU A 129 -2.75 12.65 8.38
CA GLU A 129 -3.44 13.57 9.30
C GLU A 129 -3.67 12.92 10.66
N LYS A 130 -4.04 11.64 10.67
CA LYS A 130 -4.24 10.89 11.91
C LYS A 130 -2.93 10.64 12.65
N ILE A 131 -1.83 10.39 11.93
CA ILE A 131 -0.49 10.31 12.53
C ILE A 131 -0.13 11.67 13.12
N LYS A 132 -0.33 12.77 12.38
CA LYS A 132 -0.08 14.15 12.86
C LYS A 132 -0.83 14.46 14.15
N GLU A 133 -2.09 14.05 14.24
CA GLU A 133 -2.93 14.29 15.43
C GLU A 133 -2.50 13.43 16.63
N LYS A 134 -2.25 12.13 16.42
CA LYS A 134 -2.04 11.17 17.51
C LYS A 134 -0.59 10.96 17.90
N ASP A 135 0.34 11.21 16.98
CA ASP A 135 1.77 10.99 17.15
C ASP A 135 2.58 11.98 16.30
N PRO A 136 2.67 13.26 16.72
CA PRO A 136 3.37 14.31 15.97
C PRO A 136 4.84 13.96 15.69
N GLN A 137 5.52 13.30 16.63
CA GLN A 137 6.91 12.89 16.43
C GLN A 137 7.05 11.85 15.31
N LEU A 138 6.13 10.88 15.26
CA LEU A 138 6.11 9.92 14.17
C LEU A 138 5.76 10.58 12.83
N TYR A 139 4.87 11.57 12.85
CA TYR A 139 4.56 12.37 11.66
C TYR A 139 5.79 13.11 11.13
N ASP A 140 6.58 13.74 11.99
CA ASP A 140 7.81 14.44 11.60
C ASP A 140 8.84 13.49 10.96
N ILE A 141 8.94 12.26 11.46
CA ILE A 141 9.81 11.24 10.86
C ILE A 141 9.29 10.82 9.48
N VAL A 142 8.00 10.52 9.39
CA VAL A 142 7.37 10.06 8.14
C VAL A 142 7.47 11.16 7.07
N SER A 143 7.06 12.39 7.39
CA SER A 143 7.05 13.54 6.46
C SER A 143 8.41 13.81 5.83
N ARG A 144 9.49 13.74 6.62
CA ARG A 144 10.87 13.89 6.10
C ARG A 144 11.25 12.84 5.06
N ILE A 145 10.78 11.60 5.22
CA ILE A 145 11.06 10.51 4.28
C ILE A 145 10.17 10.62 3.04
N VAL A 146 8.90 10.99 3.24
CA VAL A 146 7.93 11.08 2.14
C VAL A 146 7.98 12.41 1.40
N GLU A 147 8.87 13.33 1.80
CA GLU A 147 9.09 14.67 1.20
C GLU A 147 7.80 15.51 1.20
N LEU A 148 7.13 15.56 2.36
CA LEU A 148 5.93 16.37 2.61
C LEU A 148 6.20 17.55 3.55
#